data_AF-A0A0Q9PP60-F1
#
_entry.id   AF-A0A0Q9PP60-F1
#
_cell.length_a   1.000
_cell.length_b   1.000
_cell.length_c   1.000
_cell.angle_alpha   90.00
_cell.angle_beta   90.00
_cell.angle_gamma   90.00
#
_symmetry.space_group_name_H-M   'P 1'
#
loop_
_entity.id
_entity.type
_entity.pdbx_description
1 polymer ?
#
loop_
_entity_poly.entity_id
_entity_poly.type
_entity_poly.pdbx_seq_one_letter_code
_entity_poly.pdbx_strand_id
1 'polypeptide(L)'
;MSLTHRFLRTTRTVHLYLGVFTAPMLLFFAITGGLQAFSLHESTRGSSYAPPAWLASAAQFHKKQTTVLPPRRRPPPQATAGAPPAQAGAETRAPSGVGAPAKKNLLPMKAFFALVALGLFVSVLSGLYMAWRYSRKPALFGVILGAGIVVPLLLLLF
;
A
#
# COMPACT_ATOMS: atom_id res chain seq x y z
N MET A 1 -41.68 12.91 9.93
CA MET A 1 -40.50 11.99 10.05
C MET A 1 -39.75 12.31 11.33
N SER A 2 -39.63 11.34 12.23
CA SER A 2 -38.82 11.43 13.47
C SER A 2 -37.34 11.72 13.16
N LEU A 3 -36.64 12.36 14.10
CA LEU A 3 -35.20 12.65 14.03
C LEU A 3 -34.38 11.38 13.79
N THR A 4 -34.73 10.27 14.44
CA THR A 4 -34.07 8.97 14.27
C THR A 4 -34.12 8.47 12.83
N HIS A 5 -35.28 8.65 12.17
CA HIS A 5 -35.44 8.25 10.77
C HIS A 5 -34.58 9.10 9.84
N ARG A 6 -34.50 10.42 10.08
CA ARG A 6 -33.65 11.32 9.28
C ARG A 6 -32.17 10.98 9.45
N PHE A 7 -31.75 10.68 10.68
CA PHE A 7 -30.38 10.28 10.99
C PHE A 7 -29.98 9.00 10.25
N LEU A 8 -30.74 7.91 10.40
CA LEU A 8 -30.45 6.64 9.71
C LEU A 8 -30.37 6.78 8.19
N ARG A 9 -31.29 7.55 7.60
CA ARG A 9 -31.28 7.82 6.15
C ARG A 9 -30.02 8.57 5.73
N THR A 10 -29.61 9.57 6.52
CA THR A 10 -28.43 10.39 6.23
C THR A 10 -27.16 9.54 6.34
N THR A 11 -26.98 8.80 7.43
CA THR A 11 -25.83 7.91 7.65
C THR A 11 -25.69 6.88 6.53
N ARG A 12 -26.79 6.25 6.12
CA ARG A 12 -26.78 5.29 4.99
C ARG A 12 -26.37 5.95 3.69
N THR A 13 -26.83 7.18 3.44
CA THR A 13 -26.53 7.92 2.21
C THR A 13 -25.06 8.34 2.17
N VAL A 14 -24.55 8.87 3.29
CA VAL A 14 -23.14 9.25 3.43
C VAL A 14 -22.25 8.03 3.30
N HIS A 15 -22.55 6.93 4.01
CA HIS A 15 -21.78 5.69 3.92
C HIS A 15 -21.74 5.14 2.48
N LEU A 16 -22.87 5.18 1.76
CA LEU A 16 -22.92 4.74 0.36
C LEU A 16 -22.01 5.58 -0.53
N TYR A 17 -22.13 6.91 -0.50
CA TYR A 17 -21.35 7.75 -1.41
C TYR A 17 -19.88 7.86 -1.02
N LEU A 18 -19.59 7.94 0.29
CA LEU A 18 -18.21 7.89 0.79
C LEU A 18 -17.55 6.54 0.49
N GLY A 19 -18.29 5.45 0.67
CA GLY A 19 -17.85 4.11 0.33
C GLY A 19 -17.52 3.97 -1.15
N VAL A 20 -18.40 4.43 -2.05
CA VAL A 20 -18.16 4.38 -3.50
C VAL A 20 -16.98 5.27 -3.91
N PHE A 21 -16.86 6.47 -3.34
CA PHE A 21 -15.74 7.37 -3.60
C PHE A 21 -14.40 6.79 -3.15
N THR A 22 -14.35 6.14 -1.98
CA THR A 22 -13.09 5.60 -1.43
C THR A 22 -12.75 4.20 -1.93
N ALA A 23 -13.71 3.47 -2.51
CA ALA A 23 -13.55 2.10 -2.97
C ALA A 23 -12.35 1.86 -3.90
N PRO A 24 -12.05 2.71 -4.91
CA PRO A 24 -10.88 2.51 -5.76
C PRO A 24 -9.57 2.46 -4.98
N MET A 25 -9.40 3.37 -4.01
CA MET A 25 -8.20 3.41 -3.16
C MET A 25 -8.17 2.24 -2.16
N LEU A 26 -9.32 1.82 -1.63
CA LEU A 26 -9.38 0.63 -0.78
C LEU A 26 -9.02 -0.65 -1.53
N LEU A 27 -9.47 -0.80 -2.78
CA LEU A 27 -9.06 -1.93 -3.65
C LEU A 27 -7.57 -1.87 -3.95
N PHE A 28 -7.06 -0.69 -4.30
CA PHE A 28 -5.64 -0.47 -4.52
C PHE A 28 -4.80 -0.84 -3.29
N PHE A 29 -5.19 -0.41 -2.09
CA PHE A 29 -4.49 -0.73 -0.84
C PHE A 29 -4.62 -2.20 -0.45
N ALA A 30 -5.77 -2.85 -0.69
CA ALA A 30 -5.92 -4.28 -0.46
C ALA A 30 -4.93 -5.09 -1.32
N ILE A 31 -4.84 -4.78 -2.61
CA ILE A 31 -3.94 -5.47 -3.54
C ILE A 31 -2.48 -5.18 -3.20
N THR A 32 -2.10 -3.89 -3.16
CA THR A 32 -0.70 -3.51 -2.97
C THR A 32 -0.21 -3.81 -1.55
N GLY A 33 -1.07 -3.68 -0.52
CA GLY A 33 -0.76 -4.07 0.85
C GLY A 33 -0.59 -5.57 1.02
N GLY A 34 -1.45 -6.36 0.37
CA GLY A 34 -1.30 -7.82 0.30
C GLY A 34 0.04 -8.23 -0.32
N LEU A 35 0.41 -7.64 -1.47
CA LEU A 35 1.70 -7.88 -2.13
C LEU A 35 2.89 -7.42 -1.28
N GLN A 36 2.73 -6.34 -0.51
CA GLN A 36 3.75 -5.85 0.41
C GLN A 36 4.00 -6.77 1.60
N ALA A 37 2.96 -7.42 2.15
CA ALA A 37 3.12 -8.38 3.24
C ALA A 37 4.06 -9.55 2.88
N PHE A 38 4.15 -9.89 1.59
CA PHE A 38 5.03 -10.94 1.07
C PHE A 38 6.35 -10.42 0.46
N SER A 39 6.65 -9.11 0.55
CA SER A 39 7.82 -8.48 -0.10
C SER A 39 7.90 -8.70 -1.61
N LEU A 40 6.76 -8.87 -2.30
CA LEU A 40 6.72 -9.07 -3.76
C LEU A 40 6.99 -7.78 -4.56
N HIS A 41 7.06 -6.65 -3.86
CA HIS A 41 7.33 -5.33 -4.44
C HIS A 41 8.82 -4.95 -4.44
N GLU A 42 9.68 -5.78 -3.86
CA GLU A 42 11.11 -5.55 -3.73
C GLU A 42 11.92 -6.81 -4.07
N SER A 43 13.17 -6.65 -4.51
CA SER A 43 14.06 -7.79 -4.70
C SER A 43 14.60 -8.24 -3.34
N THR A 44 14.28 -9.47 -2.95
CA THR A 44 14.85 -10.08 -1.74
C THR A 44 16.33 -10.44 -1.96
N ARG A 45 17.17 -10.24 -0.93
CA ARG A 45 18.60 -10.59 -0.96
C ARG A 45 18.78 -12.08 -1.33
N GLY A 46 19.51 -12.34 -2.42
CA GLY A 46 19.77 -13.70 -2.93
C GLY A 46 18.73 -14.22 -3.93
N SER A 47 17.71 -13.42 -4.29
CA SER A 47 16.75 -13.75 -5.34
C SER A 47 17.08 -13.00 -6.63
N SER A 48 16.99 -13.70 -7.77
CA SER A 48 17.04 -13.10 -9.12
C SER A 48 15.75 -12.38 -9.49
N TYR A 49 14.73 -12.41 -8.62
CA TYR A 49 13.46 -11.75 -8.84
C TYR A 49 13.63 -10.23 -8.87
N ALA A 50 13.24 -9.64 -10.01
CA ALA A 50 13.09 -8.21 -10.17
C ALA A 50 11.58 -7.89 -10.30
N PRO A 51 11.00 -7.10 -9.38
CA PRO A 51 9.60 -6.71 -9.50
C PRO A 51 9.39 -5.86 -10.77
N PRO A 52 8.27 -6.05 -11.49
CA PRO A 52 7.91 -5.18 -12.60
C PRO A 52 7.85 -3.71 -12.17
N ALA A 53 8.25 -2.79 -13.05
CA ALA A 53 8.34 -1.35 -12.72
C ALA A 53 7.01 -0.75 -12.23
N TRP A 54 5.88 -1.16 -12.84
CA TRP A 54 4.56 -0.74 -12.41
C TRP A 54 4.23 -1.19 -10.98
N LEU A 55 4.66 -2.38 -10.58
CA LEU A 55 4.40 -2.93 -9.24
C LEU A 55 5.25 -2.22 -8.18
N ALA A 56 6.52 -1.94 -8.51
CA ALA A 56 7.40 -1.17 -7.65
C ALA A 56 6.88 0.27 -7.46
N SER A 57 6.44 0.92 -8.54
CA SER A 57 5.81 2.25 -8.49
C SER A 57 4.51 2.25 -7.69
N ALA A 58 3.64 1.25 -7.89
CA ALA A 58 2.40 1.11 -7.13
C ALA A 58 2.67 0.92 -5.63
N ALA A 59 3.67 0.12 -5.27
CA ALA A 59 4.05 -0.06 -3.87
C ALA A 59 4.63 1.23 -3.25
N GLN A 60 5.42 2.01 -4.00
CA GLN A 60 5.87 3.33 -3.54
C GLN A 60 4.69 4.28 -3.37
N PHE A 61 3.75 4.31 -4.31
CA PHE A 61 2.57 5.16 -4.20
C PHE A 61 1.74 4.80 -2.96
N HIS A 62 1.53 3.51 -2.66
CA HIS A 62 0.88 3.08 -1.42
C HIS A 62 1.66 3.51 -0.17
N LYS A 63 2.99 3.35 -0.15
CA LYS A 63 3.79 3.58 1.07
C LYS A 63 4.12 5.06 1.33
N LYS A 64 4.37 5.81 0.26
CA LYS A 64 5.01 7.14 0.28
C LYS A 64 4.27 8.19 -0.53
N GLN A 65 3.09 7.85 -1.08
CA GLN A 65 2.28 8.76 -1.88
C GLN A 65 3.04 9.37 -3.08
N THR A 66 4.12 8.73 -3.53
CA THR A 66 4.95 9.15 -4.67
C THR A 66 5.24 7.96 -5.56
N THR A 67 5.38 8.22 -6.86
CA THR A 67 5.82 7.23 -7.86
C THR A 67 7.34 7.22 -8.05
N VAL A 68 8.05 8.17 -7.44
CA VAL A 68 9.51 8.27 -7.53
C VAL A 68 10.15 7.13 -6.73
N LEU A 69 10.81 6.22 -7.44
CA LEU A 69 11.54 5.11 -6.84
C LEU A 69 12.86 5.62 -6.24
N PRO A 70 13.15 5.33 -4.96
CA PRO A 70 14.44 5.64 -4.38
C PRO A 70 15.58 4.96 -5.16
N PRO A 71 16.75 5.61 -5.31
CA PRO A 71 17.92 4.99 -5.92
C PRO A 71 18.21 3.65 -5.24
N ARG A 72 18.29 2.58 -6.04
CA ARG A 72 18.59 1.23 -5.53
C ARG A 72 19.95 1.27 -4.85
N ARG A 73 20.00 1.12 -3.52
CA ARG A 73 21.28 0.97 -2.80
C ARG A 73 21.98 -0.26 -3.39
N ARG A 74 23.07 -0.02 -4.14
CA ARG A 74 23.94 -1.11 -4.58
C ARG A 74 24.41 -1.86 -3.33
N PRO A 75 24.51 -3.20 -3.38
CA PRO A 75 25.22 -3.94 -2.34
C PRO A 75 26.57 -3.25 -2.11
N PRO A 76 27.04 -3.09 -0.85
CA PRO A 76 28.40 -2.62 -0.61
C PRO A 76 29.34 -3.44 -1.49
N PRO A 77 30.28 -2.82 -2.23
CA PRO A 77 31.33 -3.58 -2.88
C PRO A 77 31.92 -4.50 -1.83
N GLN A 78 32.00 -5.80 -2.12
CA GLN A 78 32.86 -6.68 -1.32
C GLN A 78 34.21 -6.00 -1.28
N ALA A 79 34.66 -5.64 -0.08
CA ALA A 79 35.94 -4.99 0.10
C ALA A 79 37.00 -5.88 -0.54
N THR A 80 37.49 -5.47 -1.72
CA THR A 80 38.73 -5.99 -2.26
C THR A 80 39.79 -5.63 -1.23
N ALA A 81 40.29 -6.65 -0.54
CA ALA A 81 41.39 -6.53 0.40
C ALA A 81 42.60 -5.97 -0.35
N GLY A 82 42.96 -4.71 -0.07
CA GLY A 82 44.16 -4.09 -0.61
C GLY A 82 43.99 -2.66 -1.11
N ALA A 83 43.65 -1.73 -0.22
CA ALA A 83 43.96 -0.31 -0.43
C ALA A 83 44.17 0.38 0.93
N PRO A 84 45.24 1.18 1.14
CA PRO A 84 45.48 1.86 2.40
C PRO A 84 44.47 3.02 2.62
N PRO A 85 44.09 3.35 3.86
CA PRO A 85 43.06 4.34 4.13
C PRO A 85 43.63 5.76 4.04
N ALA A 86 43.18 6.54 3.06
CA ALA A 86 43.23 8.00 3.13
C ALA A 86 42.03 8.49 3.95
N GLN A 87 42.35 9.21 5.03
CA GLN A 87 41.41 9.67 6.06
C GLN A 87 40.44 10.72 5.51
N ALA A 88 39.15 10.54 5.74
CA ALA A 88 38.17 11.63 5.79
C ALA A 88 36.96 11.21 6.66
N GLY A 89 36.71 11.97 7.72
CA GLY A 89 35.43 11.99 8.46
C GLY A 89 35.33 11.04 9.64
N ALA A 90 35.64 11.54 10.84
CA ALA A 90 35.30 10.90 12.10
C ALA A 90 33.77 10.91 12.29
N GLU A 91 33.13 9.76 12.08
CA GLU A 91 31.84 9.44 12.69
C GLU A 91 32.09 8.34 13.74
N THR A 92 31.76 8.70 14.98
CA THR A 92 31.79 7.90 16.20
C THR A 92 31.56 6.40 15.96
N ARG A 93 32.61 5.60 16.23
CA ARG A 93 32.49 4.15 16.46
C ARG A 93 31.52 3.92 17.63
N ALA A 94 30.27 3.56 17.33
CA ALA A 94 29.44 2.87 18.30
C ALA A 94 30.01 1.45 18.50
N PRO A 95 30.08 0.94 19.73
CA PRO A 95 30.71 -0.34 20.02
C PRO A 95 29.96 -1.49 19.36
N SER A 96 30.69 -2.30 18.61
CA SER A 96 30.30 -3.65 18.21
C SER A 96 30.02 -4.47 19.47
N GLY A 97 28.78 -4.93 19.65
CA GLY A 97 28.47 -5.83 20.76
C GLY A 97 27.01 -5.88 21.20
N VAL A 98 26.09 -6.23 20.31
CA VAL A 98 24.81 -6.85 20.72
C VAL A 98 24.51 -7.96 19.72
N GLY A 99 24.32 -9.18 20.21
CA GLY A 99 24.08 -10.37 19.38
C GLY A 99 22.99 -10.14 18.33
N ALA A 100 23.18 -10.70 17.13
CA ALA A 100 22.20 -10.62 16.06
C ALA A 100 20.82 -11.08 16.61
N PRO A 101 19.76 -10.26 16.47
CA PRO A 101 18.45 -10.62 17.01
C PRO A 101 17.98 -11.93 16.39
N ALA A 102 17.47 -12.85 17.23
CA ALA A 102 16.90 -14.10 16.78
C ALA A 102 15.84 -13.84 15.69
N LYS A 103 15.97 -14.53 14.54
CA LYS A 103 15.04 -14.40 13.42
C LYS A 103 13.64 -14.85 13.88
N LYS A 104 12.74 -13.89 14.11
CA LYS A 104 11.34 -14.18 14.45
C LYS A 104 10.62 -14.77 13.24
N ASN A 105 9.82 -15.81 13.45
CA ASN A 105 8.97 -16.41 12.41
C ASN A 105 7.79 -15.48 12.09
N LEU A 106 7.88 -14.72 11.00
CA LEU A 106 6.84 -13.76 10.59
C LEU A 106 5.67 -14.41 9.82
N LEU A 107 5.71 -15.73 9.59
CA LEU A 107 4.74 -16.47 8.79
C LEU A 107 3.27 -16.31 9.27
N PRO A 108 2.95 -16.48 10.56
CA PRO A 108 1.57 -16.30 11.04
C PRO A 108 1.05 -14.88 10.80
N MET A 109 1.91 -13.88 10.99
CA MET A 109 1.57 -12.48 10.75
C MET A 109 1.28 -12.24 9.27
N LYS A 110 2.15 -12.73 8.37
CA LYS A 110 1.93 -12.61 6.91
C LYS A 110 0.62 -13.27 6.47
N ALA A 111 0.30 -14.44 7.01
CA ALA A 111 -0.94 -15.14 6.71
C ALA A 111 -2.18 -14.34 7.17
N PHE A 112 -2.14 -13.78 8.38
CA PHE A 112 -3.22 -12.93 8.88
C PHE A 112 -3.43 -11.69 7.99
N PHE A 113 -2.36 -10.99 7.62
CA PHE A 113 -2.46 -9.84 6.72
C PHE A 113 -2.97 -10.21 5.32
N ALA A 114 -2.62 -11.40 4.81
CA ALA A 114 -3.17 -11.90 3.56
C ALA A 114 -4.69 -12.12 3.64
N LEU A 115 -5.17 -12.71 4.75
CA LEU A 115 -6.61 -12.87 5.00
C LEU A 115 -7.32 -11.52 5.11
N VAL A 116 -6.72 -10.54 5.80
CA VAL A 116 -7.28 -9.19 5.91
C VAL A 116 -7.35 -8.50 4.55
N ALA A 117 -6.28 -8.58 3.74
CA ALA A 117 -6.24 -8.01 2.40
C ALA A 117 -7.31 -8.64 1.49
N LEU A 118 -7.44 -9.99 1.52
CA LEU A 118 -8.47 -10.70 0.76
C LEU A 118 -9.89 -10.33 1.24
N GLY A 119 -10.11 -10.31 2.55
CA GLY A 119 -11.39 -9.93 3.15
C GLY A 119 -11.81 -8.51 2.79
N LEU A 120 -10.88 -7.55 2.86
CA LEU A 120 -11.10 -6.17 2.44
C LEU A 120 -11.43 -6.10 0.94
N PHE A 121 -10.68 -6.81 0.10
CA PHE A 121 -10.91 -6.84 -1.34
C PHE A 121 -12.32 -7.35 -1.69
N VAL A 122 -12.71 -8.50 -1.14
CA VAL A 122 -14.04 -9.08 -1.35
C VAL A 122 -15.15 -8.20 -0.77
N SER A 123 -14.92 -7.59 0.40
CA SER A 123 -15.87 -6.68 1.03
C SER A 123 -16.13 -5.43 0.17
N VAL A 124 -15.08 -4.82 -0.38
CA VAL A 124 -15.24 -3.63 -1.23
C VAL A 124 -15.89 -3.99 -2.56
N LEU A 125 -15.54 -5.12 -3.19
CA LEU A 125 -16.18 -5.57 -4.43
C LEU A 125 -17.67 -5.87 -4.25
N SER A 126 -18.03 -6.58 -3.17
CA SER A 126 -19.44 -6.86 -2.86
C SER A 126 -20.20 -5.58 -2.51
N GLY A 127 -19.59 -4.65 -1.77
CA GLY A 127 -20.15 -3.33 -1.48
C GLY A 127 -20.42 -2.51 -2.75
N LEU A 128 -19.46 -2.47 -3.68
CA LEU A 128 -19.62 -1.81 -4.99
C LEU A 128 -20.72 -2.47 -5.82
N TYR A 129 -20.75 -3.80 -5.86
CA TYR A 129 -21.79 -4.55 -6.56
C TYR A 129 -23.18 -4.22 -6.03
N MET A 130 -23.38 -4.25 -4.71
CA MET A 130 -24.67 -3.90 -4.09
C MET A 130 -25.01 -2.42 -4.32
N ALA A 131 -24.04 -1.51 -4.17
CA ALA A 131 -24.25 -0.09 -4.38
C ALA A 131 -24.66 0.22 -5.83
N TRP A 132 -24.04 -0.44 -6.82
CA TRP A 132 -24.41 -0.31 -8.22
C TRP A 132 -25.77 -0.94 -8.53
N ARG A 133 -25.96 -2.22 -8.16
CA ARG A 133 -27.14 -3.03 -8.50
C ARG A 133 -28.45 -2.46 -7.94
N TYR A 134 -28.40 -1.84 -6.75
CA TYR A 134 -29.54 -1.25 -6.07
C TYR A 134 -29.57 0.29 -6.17
N SER A 135 -28.69 0.90 -6.95
CA SER A 135 -28.72 2.35 -7.18
C SER A 135 -29.91 2.74 -8.05
N ARG A 136 -30.63 3.77 -7.63
CA ARG A 136 -31.63 4.45 -8.47
C ARG A 136 -31.01 5.42 -9.47
N LYS A 137 -29.72 5.75 -9.31
CA LYS A 137 -28.98 6.76 -10.10
C LYS A 137 -27.62 6.18 -10.53
N PRO A 138 -27.57 5.31 -11.54
CA PRO A 138 -26.33 4.65 -11.96
C PRO A 138 -25.29 5.63 -12.50
N ALA A 139 -25.72 6.73 -13.14
CA ALA A 139 -24.81 7.77 -13.62
C ALA A 139 -24.07 8.46 -12.46
N LEU A 140 -24.78 8.85 -11.39
CA LEU A 140 -24.16 9.45 -10.21
C LEU A 140 -23.19 8.48 -9.52
N PHE A 141 -23.55 7.20 -9.44
CA PHE A 141 -22.65 6.15 -8.96
C PHE A 141 -21.34 6.12 -9.77
N GLY A 142 -21.44 6.10 -11.10
CA GLY A 142 -20.28 6.09 -11.99
C GLY A 142 -19.40 7.34 -11.84
N VAL A 143 -20.01 8.52 -11.72
CA VAL A 143 -19.28 9.78 -11.50
C VAL A 143 -18.52 9.76 -10.19
N ILE A 144 -19.14 9.31 -9.09
CA ILE A 144 -18.50 9.26 -7.77
C ILE A 144 -17.37 8.21 -7.74
N LEU A 145 -17.59 7.05 -8.35
CA LEU A 145 -16.56 6.02 -8.47
C LEU A 145 -15.37 6.53 -9.30
N GLY A 146 -15.65 7.18 -10.43
CA GLY A 146 -14.62 7.81 -11.27
C GLY A 146 -13.86 8.91 -10.54
N ALA A 147 -14.55 9.76 -9.77
CA ALA A 147 -13.93 10.79 -8.95
C ALA A 147 -12.96 10.18 -7.92
N GLY A 148 -13.27 9.00 -7.37
CA GLY A 148 -12.38 8.25 -6.48
C GLY A 148 -11.05 7.83 -7.11
N ILE A 149 -10.97 7.77 -8.44
CA ILE A 149 -9.73 7.50 -9.19
C ILE A 149 -9.06 8.81 -9.60
N VAL A 150 -9.84 9.74 -10.16
CA VAL A 150 -9.31 10.99 -10.74
C VAL A 150 -8.72 11.90 -9.66
N VAL A 151 -9.38 12.06 -8.51
CA VAL A 151 -8.93 12.99 -7.46
C VAL A 151 -7.52 12.65 -6.95
N PRO A 152 -7.20 11.41 -6.51
CA PRO A 152 -5.83 11.07 -6.10
C PRO A 152 -4.79 11.29 -7.19
N LEU A 153 -5.12 11.04 -8.46
CA LEU A 153 -4.20 11.24 -9.58
C LEU A 153 -3.93 12.72 -9.85
N LEU A 154 -4.92 13.59 -9.70
CA LEU A 154 -4.71 15.03 -9.78
C LEU A 154 -3.90 15.56 -8.60
N LEU A 155 -4.08 14.99 -7.41
CA LEU A 155 -3.32 15.37 -6.22
C LEU A 155 -1.84 14.99 -6.31
N LEU A 156 -1.45 14.00 -7.14
CA LEU A 156 -0.05 13.69 -7.41
C LEU A 156 0.73 14.81 -8.12
N LEU A 157 0.03 15.82 -8.64
CA LEU A 157 0.65 16.97 -9.31
C LEU A 157 1.16 18.03 -8.33
N PHE A 158 0.91 17.89 -7.02
CA PHE A 158 1.23 18.83 -5.96
C PHE A 158 2.06 18.15 -4.86
#